data_AF-A0A2V9C2R4-F1
#
_entry.id   AF-A0A2V9C2R4-F1
#
_cell.length_a   1.000
_cell.length_b   1.000
_cell.length_c   1.000
_cell.angle_alpha   90.00
_cell.angle_beta   90.00
_cell.angle_gamma   90.00
#
_symmetry.space_group_name_H-M   'P 1'
#
loop_
_entity.id
_entity.type
_entity.pdbx_description
1 polymer ?
#
loop_
_entity_poly.entity_id
_entity_poly.type
_entity_poly.pdbx_seq_one_letter_code
_entity_poly.pdbx_strand_id
1 'polypeptide(L)' 'MKKQARITSKGQITVPQEILRALGVRPGDKLLFEKDDAGVRVRAVRTKSPFEKYRGIGTPGISRGRKAVLRWVRELRGR' A
#
# COMPACT_ATOMS: atom_id res chain seq x y z
N MET A 1 13.02 10.39 8.30
CA MET A 1 14.33 9.74 8.44
C MET A 1 15.11 9.92 7.15
N LYS A 2 16.39 10.31 7.20
CA LYS A 2 17.26 10.42 6.02
C LYS A 2 18.38 9.38 6.16
N LYS A 3 18.60 8.58 5.13
CA LYS A 3 19.68 7.56 5.06
C LYS A 3 20.29 7.63 3.66
N GLN A 4 21.59 7.39 3.59
CA GLN A 4 22.34 7.31 2.33
C GLN A 4 22.81 5.88 2.09
N ALA A 5 22.94 5.49 0.82
CA ALA A 5 23.48 4.21 0.40
C ALA A 5 24.54 4.45 -0.66
N ARG A 6 25.59 3.63 -0.65
CA ARG A 6 26.65 3.68 -1.65
C ARG A 6 26.24 2.86 -2.88
N ILE A 7 26.45 3.42 -4.07
CA ILE A 7 26.34 2.68 -5.32
C ILE A 7 27.58 1.79 -5.46
N THR A 8 27.38 0.50 -5.72
CA THR A 8 28.46 -0.46 -5.96
C THR A 8 29.08 -0.24 -7.35
N SER A 9 30.24 -0.83 -7.62
CA SER A 9 30.87 -0.79 -8.95
C SER A 9 29.98 -1.33 -10.07
N LYS A 10 29.04 -2.22 -9.73
CA LYS A 10 28.06 -2.81 -10.66
C LYS A 10 26.82 -1.94 -10.86
N GLY A 11 26.77 -0.74 -10.28
CA GLY A 11 25.63 0.16 -10.37
C GLY A 11 24.44 -0.24 -9.49
N GLN A 12 24.63 -1.15 -8.53
CA GLN A 12 23.57 -1.57 -7.60
C GLN A 12 23.58 -0.70 -6.34
N ILE A 13 22.42 -0.54 -5.70
CA ILE A 13 22.30 0.06 -4.38
C ILE A 13 21.79 -0.96 -3.36
N THR A 14 22.43 -0.99 -2.20
CA THR A 14 21.93 -1.78 -1.07
C THR A 14 21.00 -0.90 -0.23
N VAL A 15 19.74 -1.32 -0.09
CA VAL A 15 18.77 -0.60 0.74
C VAL A 15 19.04 -0.91 2.22
N PRO A 16 19.30 0.09 3.09
CA PRO A 16 19.53 -0.14 4.50
C PRO A 16 18.35 -0.85 5.19
N GLN A 17 18.64 -1.68 6.20
CA GLN A 17 17.64 -2.52 6.88
C GLN A 17 16.43 -1.74 7.41
N GLU A 18 16.66 -0.54 7.96
CA GLU A 18 15.58 0.33 8.47
C GLU A 18 14.61 0.76 7.35
N ILE A 19 15.12 1.00 6.14
CA ILE A 19 14.32 1.37 4.97
C ILE A 19 13.56 0.17 4.43
N LEU A 20 14.17 -1.03 4.40
CA LEU A 20 13.46 -2.26 4.02
C LEU A 20 12.26 -2.53 4.94
N ARG A 21 12.45 -2.35 6.25
CA ARG A 21 11.38 -2.47 7.26
C ARG A 21 10.27 -1.44 7.03
N ALA A 22 10.63 -0.19 6.77
CA ALA A 22 9.66 0.87 6.50
C ALA A 22 8.86 0.64 5.20
N LEU A 23 9.51 0.10 4.16
CA LEU A 23 8.85 -0.29 2.90
C LEU A 23 8.00 -1.56 3.04
N GLY A 24 8.26 -2.36 4.08
CA GLY A 24 7.56 -3.62 4.35
C GLY A 24 7.87 -4.70 3.32
N VAL A 25 9.10 -4.73 2.81
CA VAL A 25 9.57 -5.68 1.78
C VAL A 25 10.48 -6.76 2.36
N ARG A 26 10.52 -7.91 1.70
CA ARG A 26 11.34 -9.08 2.01
C ARG A 26 12.24 -9.43 0.82
N PRO A 27 13.29 -10.26 1.01
CA PRO A 27 14.06 -10.78 -0.11
C PRO A 27 13.14 -11.44 -1.16
N GLY A 28 13.31 -11.04 -2.43
CA GLY A 28 12.46 -11.48 -3.54
C GLY A 28 11.33 -10.51 -3.92
N ASP A 29 10.98 -9.56 -3.04
CA ASP A 29 10.01 -8.52 -3.36
C ASP A 29 10.58 -7.50 -4.35
N LYS A 30 9.70 -6.88 -5.13
CA LYS A 30 10.06 -5.88 -6.13
C LYS A 30 9.85 -4.46 -5.58
N LEU A 31 10.76 -3.57 -5.95
CA LEU A 31 10.62 -2.13 -5.75
C LEU A 31 10.34 -1.46 -7.09
N LEU A 32 9.46 -0.47 -7.09
CA LEU A 32 9.22 0.40 -8.23
C LEU A 32 9.92 1.74 -7.99
N PHE A 33 10.65 2.18 -9.00
CA PHE A 33 11.29 3.49 -9.06
C PHE A 33 10.49 4.34 -10.05
N GLU A 34 9.88 5.40 -9.55
CA GLU A 34 9.12 6.37 -10.36
C GLU A 34 9.87 7.69 -10.35
N LYS A 35 10.09 8.28 -11.52
CA LYS A 35 10.72 9.59 -11.67
C LYS A 35 9.66 10.61 -12.08
N ASP A 36 9.64 11.74 -11.39
CA ASP A 36 8.85 12.92 -11.71
C ASP A 36 9.73 14.19 -11.60
N ASP A 37 9.11 15.36 -11.71
CA ASP A 37 9.79 16.66 -11.64
C ASP A 37 10.38 16.96 -10.25
N ALA A 38 9.88 16.31 -9.19
CA ALA A 38 10.36 16.47 -7.83
C ALA A 38 11.51 15.50 -7.49
N GLY A 39 11.70 14.44 -8.29
CA GLY A 39 12.83 13.52 -8.18
C GLY A 39 12.45 12.06 -8.42
N VAL A 40 13.14 11.16 -7.74
CA VAL A 40 12.89 9.71 -7.83
C VAL A 40 12.26 9.21 -6.53
N ARG A 41 11.09 8.59 -6.65
CA ARG A 41 10.37 7.95 -5.55
C ARG A 41 10.49 6.43 -5.67
N VAL A 42 10.66 5.77 -4.53
CA VAL A 42 10.78 4.31 -4.44
C VAL A 42 9.62 3.76 -3.61
N ARG A 43 8.89 2.79 -4.16
CA ARG A 43 7.78 2.12 -3.46
C ARG A 43 7.82 0.62 -3.60
N ALA A 44 7.30 -0.09 -2.60
CA ALA A 44 7.10 -1.53 -2.68
C ALA A 44 6.03 -1.87 -3.74
N VAL A 45 6.32 -2.84 -4.61
CA VAL A 45 5.32 -3.39 -5.53
C VAL A 45 4.48 -4.40 -4.75
N ARG A 46 3.20 -4.10 -4.54
CA ARG A 46 2.25 -5.01 -3.93
C ARG A 46 1.35 -5.57 -5.03
N THR A 47 1.50 -6.85 -5.34
CA THR A 47 0.67 -7.55 -6.34
C THR A 47 -0.75 -7.81 -5.85
N LYS A 48 -0.95 -7.91 -4.52
CA LYS A 48 -2.27 -8.04 -3.87
C LYS A 48 -2.30 -7.22 -2.60
N SER A 49 -3.47 -6.65 -2.29
CA SER A 49 -3.66 -5.98 -1.01
C SER A 49 -3.69 -7.04 0.11
N PRO A 50 -2.97 -6.86 1.23
CA PRO A 50 -3.15 -7.73 2.40
C PRO A 50 -4.61 -7.78 2.89
N PHE A 51 -5.39 -6.74 2.56
CA PHE A 51 -6.80 -6.63 2.89
C PHE A 51 -7.76 -7.13 1.80
N GLU A 52 -7.24 -7.65 0.69
CA GLU A 52 -8.05 -8.13 -0.43
C GLU A 52 -9.08 -9.16 0.02
N LYS A 53 -8.66 -10.12 0.87
CA LYS A 53 -9.56 -11.13 1.44
C LYS A 53 -10.63 -10.59 2.38
N TYR A 54 -10.44 -9.39 2.93
CA TYR A 54 -11.41 -8.75 3.83
C TYR A 54 -12.33 -7.76 3.12
N ARG A 55 -12.07 -7.47 1.84
CA ARG A 55 -12.89 -6.56 1.04
C ARG A 55 -14.31 -7.10 0.97
N GLY A 56 -15.27 -6.33 1.50
CA GLY A 56 -16.70 -6.68 1.47
C GLY A 56 -17.17 -7.67 2.56
N ILE A 57 -16.30 -8.13 3.46
CA ILE A 57 -16.69 -9.00 4.59
C ILE A 57 -17.35 -8.18 5.72
N GLY A 58 -16.90 -6.94 5.91
CA GLY A 58 -17.37 -6.09 7.00
C GLY A 58 -18.77 -5.52 6.77
N THR A 59 -19.61 -5.56 7.81
CA THR A 59 -20.85 -4.80 7.92
C THR A 59 -20.65 -3.75 9.02
N PRO A 60 -20.32 -2.49 8.67
CA PRO A 60 -19.91 -1.47 9.64
C PRO A 60 -21.12 -0.97 10.45
N GLY A 61 -21.55 -1.72 11.47
CA GLY A 61 -22.72 -1.38 12.30
C GLY A 61 -24.06 -1.47 11.57
N ILE A 62 -24.09 -1.96 10.32
CA ILE A 62 -25.29 -2.13 9.51
C ILE A 62 -25.74 -3.58 9.52
N SER A 63 -27.05 -3.83 9.46
CA SER A 63 -27.57 -5.18 9.32
C SER A 63 -27.09 -5.83 8.00
N ARG A 64 -27.04 -7.16 7.95
CA ARG A 64 -26.67 -7.90 6.73
C ARG A 64 -27.75 -7.78 5.65
N GLY A 65 -27.32 -7.89 4.40
CA GLY A 65 -28.21 -8.04 3.23
C GLY A 65 -28.50 -6.74 2.48
N ARG A 66 -28.97 -6.89 1.23
CA ARG A 66 -29.16 -5.80 0.26
C ARG A 66 -30.04 -4.66 0.79
N LYS A 67 -31.13 -4.97 1.50
CA LYS A 67 -32.06 -3.95 2.04
C LYS A 67 -31.38 -3.05 3.07
N ALA A 68 -30.53 -3.60 3.92
CA ALA A 68 -29.81 -2.84 4.94
C ALA A 68 -28.71 -1.96 4.34
N VAL A 69 -27.97 -2.48 3.36
CA VAL A 69 -27.00 -1.68 2.58
C VAL A 69 -27.70 -0.53 1.87
N LEU A 70 -28.83 -0.78 1.20
CA LEU A 70 -29.58 0.27 0.52
C LEU A 70 -30.12 1.33 1.49
N ARG A 71 -30.53 0.95 2.69
CA ARG A 71 -30.98 1.89 3.73
C ARG A 71 -29.82 2.78 4.20
N TRP A 72 -28.70 2.16 4.56
CA TRP A 72 -27.50 2.87 5.00
C TRP A 72 -26.97 3.85 3.96
N VAL A 73 -26.93 3.44 2.68
CA VAL A 73 -26.52 4.34 1.58
C VAL A 73 -27.48 5.51 1.38
N ARG A 74 -28.78 5.35 1.67
CA ARG A 74 -29.74 6.46 1.63
C ARG A 74 -29.51 7.45 2.77
N GLU A 75 -29.33 6.95 3.99
CA GLU A 75 -29.04 7.78 5.17
C GLU A 75 -27.77 8.61 4.96
N LEU A 76 -26.69 8.01 4.43
CA LEU A 76 -25.46 8.73 4.10
C LEU A 76 -25.64 9.84 3.06
N ARG A 77 -26.67 9.75 2.21
CA ARG A 77 -26.98 10.75 1.18
C ARG A 77 -27.84 11.90 1.71
N GLY A 78 -28.23 11.89 2.98
CA GLY A 78 -28.96 12.98 3.63
C GLY A 78 -30.36 13.23 3.05
N ARG A 79 -31.08 12.18 2.66
CA ARG A 79 -32.51 12.25 2.30
C ARG A 79 -33.38 11.67 3.39
#